data_AF-A0A4W5JJ50-F1
#
_entry.id   AF-A0A4W5JJ50-F1
#
_cell.length_a   1.000
_cell.length_b   1.000
_cell.length_c   1.000
_cell.angle_alpha   90.00
_cell.angle_beta   90.00
_cell.angle_gamma   90.00
#
_symmetry.space_group_name_H-M   'P 1'
#
loop_
_entity.id
_entity.type
_entity.pdbx_description
1 polymer ?
#
loop_
_entity_poly.entity_id
_entity_poly.type
_entity_poly.pdbx_seq_one_letter_code
_entity_poly.pdbx_strand_id
1 'polypeptide(L)'
;IWVHSTHNGSGYYSGYGEEVLQSDHFTSRLSFGDTSTVWARTGYLGFLRRTELTDASGERHDALYVVGALEEAMELRGMRYHPIDIETSVIRTHQSIMEWYVTIHLKQHKSCSYFSSLYK
;
A
#
# COMPACT_ATOMS: atom_id res chain seq x y z
N ILE A 1 6.81 4.01 -0.57
CA ILE A 1 6.83 5.00 -1.67
C ILE A 1 6.71 6.38 -1.05
N TRP A 2 7.66 7.27 -1.31
CA TRP A 2 7.57 8.67 -0.90
C TRP A 2 7.56 9.53 -2.16
N VAL A 3 6.85 10.67 -2.12
CA VAL A 3 6.66 11.54 -3.29
C VAL A 3 7.09 12.98 -2.99
N HIS A 4 7.66 13.64 -4.00
CA HIS A 4 7.98 15.05 -3.97
C HIS A 4 7.37 15.74 -5.20
N SER A 5 6.55 16.76 -4.98
CA SER A 5 5.90 17.54 -6.02
C SER A 5 5.45 18.89 -5.47
N THR A 6 5.32 19.90 -6.34
CA THR A 6 4.71 21.19 -6.01
C THR A 6 3.24 21.06 -5.58
N HIS A 7 2.62 19.92 -5.85
CA HIS A 7 1.23 19.60 -5.49
C HIS A 7 1.11 18.80 -4.18
N ASN A 8 2.21 18.52 -3.47
CA ASN A 8 2.13 17.86 -2.17
C ASN A 8 1.39 18.78 -1.17
N GLY A 9 0.44 18.20 -0.43
CA GLY A 9 -0.23 18.91 0.67
C GLY A 9 0.76 19.27 1.79
N SER A 10 0.40 20.25 2.61
CA SER A 10 1.21 20.69 3.76
C SER A 10 0.83 20.01 5.08
N GLY A 11 -0.23 19.20 5.09
CA GLY A 11 -0.77 18.58 6.29
C GLY A 11 -2.20 18.06 6.09
N TYR A 12 -2.74 17.42 7.12
CA TYR A 12 -4.15 17.11 7.22
C TYR A 12 -4.88 18.24 7.97
N TYR A 13 -6.18 18.39 7.70
CA TYR A 13 -7.01 19.27 8.51
C TYR A 13 -7.25 18.65 9.88
N SER A 14 -6.84 19.32 10.96
CA SER A 14 -7.16 18.92 12.33
C SER A 14 -8.01 20.01 12.99
N GLY A 15 -9.23 19.69 13.40
CA GLY A 15 -10.14 20.64 14.07
C GLY A 15 -9.80 20.88 15.54
N TYR A 16 -8.95 20.03 16.14
CA TYR A 16 -8.62 20.03 17.57
C TYR A 16 -7.11 19.91 17.79
N GLY A 17 -6.29 20.82 17.24
CA GLY A 17 -4.92 21.08 17.71
C GLY A 17 -3.90 19.91 17.74
N GLU A 18 -4.23 18.72 17.22
CA GLU A 18 -3.32 17.57 17.09
C GLU A 18 -2.39 17.72 15.87
N GLU A 19 -1.81 18.91 15.71
CA GLU A 19 -0.93 19.26 14.58
C GLU A 19 0.40 18.50 14.63
N VAL A 20 0.86 18.12 15.82
CA VAL A 20 2.25 17.66 16.02
C VAL A 20 2.50 16.25 15.49
N LEU A 21 1.57 15.30 15.64
CA LEU A 21 1.75 13.92 15.16
C LEU A 21 1.53 13.76 13.64
N GLN A 22 0.83 14.70 13.01
CA GLN A 22 0.43 14.61 11.60
C GLN A 22 1.43 15.30 10.64
N SER A 23 2.29 16.18 11.16
CA SER A 23 3.27 16.95 10.39
C SER A 23 4.37 16.11 9.73
N ASP A 24 4.72 14.96 10.31
CA ASP A 24 5.79 14.08 9.81
C ASP A 24 5.47 13.43 8.45
N HIS A 25 4.18 13.27 8.13
CA HIS A 25 3.77 12.65 6.86
C HIS A 25 4.18 13.48 5.65
N PHE A 26 4.24 14.81 5.78
CA PHE A 26 4.51 15.71 4.66
C PHE A 26 5.89 16.39 4.74
N THR A 27 6.64 16.20 5.84
CA THR A 27 7.90 16.91 6.11
C THR A 27 9.13 16.02 6.18
N SER A 28 9.01 14.75 5.76
CA SER A 28 10.09 13.77 5.85
C SER A 28 11.29 14.10 4.96
N ARG A 29 12.50 13.73 5.40
CA ARG A 29 13.77 13.97 4.70
C ARG A 29 14.58 12.69 4.60
N LEU A 30 15.37 12.57 3.55
CA LEU A 30 16.33 11.47 3.43
C LEU A 30 17.45 11.64 4.44
N SER A 31 17.99 10.53 4.95
CA SER A 31 19.13 10.52 5.87
C SER A 31 20.48 10.59 5.16
N PHE A 32 20.51 10.44 3.83
CA PHE A 32 21.71 10.45 3.00
C PHE A 32 21.37 10.98 1.59
N GLY A 33 22.41 11.39 0.85
CA GLY A 33 22.24 12.01 -0.47
C GLY A 33 21.69 13.43 -0.33
N ASP A 34 20.55 13.70 -0.95
CA ASP A 34 19.86 14.98 -0.80
C ASP A 34 18.94 14.99 0.43
N THR A 35 19.42 15.59 1.51
CA THR A 35 18.69 15.75 2.78
C THR A 35 17.86 17.04 2.82
N SER A 36 17.95 17.89 1.78
CA SER A 36 17.30 19.21 1.70
C SER A 36 15.89 19.13 1.10
N THR A 37 15.64 18.14 0.23
CA THR A 37 14.32 17.91 -0.33
C THR A 37 13.37 17.30 0.70
N VAL A 38 12.15 17.85 0.75
CA VAL A 38 11.07 17.37 1.61
C VAL A 38 10.19 16.39 0.85
N TRP A 39 9.83 15.29 1.49
CA TRP A 39 9.07 14.19 0.90
C TRP A 39 7.80 13.93 1.69
N ALA A 40 6.72 13.62 0.98
CA ALA A 40 5.49 13.12 1.57
C ALA A 40 5.50 11.58 1.61
N ARG A 41 5.23 11.00 2.78
CA ARG A 41 5.11 9.56 3.00
C ARG A 41 3.71 9.13 2.61
N THR A 42 3.58 8.31 1.56
CA THR A 42 2.26 7.87 1.10
C THR A 42 1.66 6.75 1.95
N GLY A 43 2.48 6.05 2.73
CA GLY A 43 2.07 4.83 3.43
C GLY A 43 1.98 3.59 2.53
N TYR A 44 2.25 3.69 1.23
CA TYR A 44 2.20 2.54 0.30
C TYR A 44 3.57 1.90 0.08
N LEU A 45 3.58 0.58 -0.05
CA LEU A 45 4.72 -0.20 -0.52
C LEU A 45 4.68 -0.37 -2.04
N GLY A 46 5.84 -0.34 -2.66
CA GLY A 46 5.99 -0.59 -4.09
C GLY A 46 7.44 -0.63 -4.54
N PHE A 47 7.64 -0.93 -5.82
CA PHE A 47 8.96 -1.07 -6.42
C PHE A 47 8.94 -0.59 -7.88
N LEU A 48 10.09 -0.16 -8.37
CA LEU A 48 10.29 0.14 -9.79
C LEU A 48 10.71 -1.13 -10.52
N ARG A 49 10.16 -1.33 -11.71
CA ARG A 49 10.58 -2.40 -12.62
C ARG A 49 10.57 -1.89 -14.05
N ARG A 50 11.65 -2.18 -14.77
CA ARG A 50 11.73 -1.89 -16.21
C ARG A 50 10.73 -2.75 -16.97
N THR A 51 9.86 -2.08 -17.73
CA THR A 51 8.87 -2.77 -18.55
C THR A 51 9.43 -3.12 -19.92
N GLU A 52 8.75 -4.02 -20.61
CA GLU A 52 8.99 -4.31 -22.02
C GLU A 52 8.16 -3.40 -22.94
N LEU A 53 7.23 -2.64 -22.34
CA LEU A 53 6.44 -1.63 -23.05
C LEU A 53 7.37 -0.46 -23.38
N THR A 54 7.53 -0.21 -24.68
CA THR A 54 8.19 0.98 -25.19
C THR A 54 7.20 2.12 -25.17
N ASP A 55 7.62 3.32 -24.74
CA ASP A 55 6.78 4.50 -24.91
C ASP A 55 6.68 4.88 -26.40
N ALA A 56 6.03 6.00 -26.67
CA ALA A 56 5.94 6.58 -28.01
C ALA A 56 7.31 6.90 -28.65
N SER A 57 8.40 6.94 -27.88
CA SER A 57 9.76 7.14 -28.39
C SER A 57 10.50 5.84 -28.72
N GLY A 58 9.92 4.67 -28.39
CA GLY A 58 10.57 3.37 -28.59
C GLY A 58 11.50 2.96 -27.46
N GLU A 59 11.70 3.80 -26.44
CA GLU A 59 12.56 3.52 -25.30
C GLU A 59 11.84 2.71 -24.23
N ARG A 60 12.58 1.89 -23.48
CA ARG A 60 12.01 1.13 -22.35
C ARG A 60 11.80 2.03 -21.15
N HIS A 61 10.60 1.99 -20.55
CA HIS A 61 10.29 2.79 -19.36
C HIS A 61 10.22 1.94 -18.10
N ASP A 62 10.66 2.55 -17.01
CA ASP A 62 10.50 1.99 -15.68
C ASP A 62 9.09 2.31 -15.17
N ALA A 63 8.35 1.28 -14.76
CA ALA A 63 7.03 1.44 -14.16
C ALA A 63 7.10 1.26 -12.64
N LEU A 64 6.28 2.04 -11.94
CA LEU A 64 6.06 1.89 -10.51
C LEU A 64 4.94 0.87 -10.27
N TYR A 65 5.27 -0.22 -9.60
CA TYR A 65 4.32 -1.23 -9.14
C TYR A 65 3.98 -0.95 -7.68
N VAL A 66 2.70 -0.79 -7.40
CA VAL A 66 2.18 -0.59 -6.03
C VAL A 66 1.69 -1.93 -5.50
N VAL A 67 2.19 -2.34 -4.33
CA VAL A 67 1.83 -3.60 -3.69
C VAL A 67 0.58 -3.41 -2.83
N GLY A 68 0.55 -2.37 -2.00
CA GLY A 68 -0.56 -2.10 -1.08
C GLY A 68 -0.15 -1.12 0.03
N ALA A 69 -1.08 -0.80 0.92
CA ALA A 69 -0.79 0.04 2.08
C ALA A 69 0.03 -0.76 3.11
N LEU A 70 1.03 -0.12 3.71
CA LEU A 70 1.89 -0.73 4.72
C LEU A 70 1.11 -1.16 5.97
N GLU A 71 0.06 -0.42 6.31
CA GLU A 71 -0.79 -0.67 7.48
C GLU A 71 -1.77 -1.83 7.27
N GLU A 72 -2.06 -2.19 6.01
CA GLU A 72 -2.93 -3.33 5.68
C GLU A 72 -2.19 -4.66 5.73
N ALA A 73 -0.85 -4.65 5.64
CA ALA A 73 -0.06 -5.88 5.65
C ALA A 73 -0.19 -6.60 6.99
N MET A 74 -0.65 -7.85 6.96
CA MET A 74 -0.89 -8.67 8.13
C MET A 74 0.23 -9.68 8.35
N GLU A 75 0.54 -9.97 9.62
CA GLU A 75 1.50 -11.02 9.96
C GLU A 75 0.79 -12.33 10.28
N LEU A 76 1.14 -13.38 9.56
CA LEU A 76 0.68 -14.74 9.79
C LEU A 76 1.91 -15.64 9.92
N ARG A 77 2.11 -16.23 11.12
CA ARG A 77 3.22 -17.14 11.42
C ARG A 77 4.62 -16.53 11.13
N GLY A 78 4.82 -15.25 11.44
CA GLY A 78 6.10 -14.56 11.22
C GLY A 78 6.34 -14.06 9.80
N MET A 79 5.40 -14.28 8.88
CA MET A 79 5.46 -13.79 7.49
C MET A 79 4.41 -12.71 7.27
N ARG A 80 4.76 -11.66 6.53
CA ARG A 80 3.85 -10.57 6.18
C ARG A 80 3.17 -10.82 4.85
N TYR A 81 1.85 -10.64 4.82
CA TYR A 81 1.00 -10.81 3.65
C TYR A 81 0.18 -9.54 3.41
N HIS A 82 0.08 -9.09 2.16
CA HIS A 82 -0.95 -8.12 1.82
C HIS A 82 -2.27 -8.88 1.60
N PRO A 83 -3.41 -8.38 2.14
CA PRO A 83 -4.70 -9.06 2.00
C PRO A 83 -5.04 -9.43 0.55
N ILE A 84 -4.74 -8.52 -0.38
CA ILE A 84 -4.99 -8.68 -1.81
C ILE A 84 -4.30 -9.92 -2.41
N ASP A 85 -3.11 -10.28 -1.94
CA ASP A 85 -2.38 -11.44 -2.44
C ASP A 85 -3.10 -12.74 -2.07
N ILE A 86 -3.66 -12.80 -0.86
CA ILE A 86 -4.44 -13.94 -0.37
C ILE A 86 -5.78 -14.01 -1.10
N GLU A 87 -6.49 -12.87 -1.23
CA GLU A 87 -7.76 -12.78 -1.94
C GLU A 87 -7.62 -13.24 -3.39
N THR A 88 -6.63 -12.69 -4.11
CA THR A 88 -6.32 -13.07 -5.50
C THR A 88 -5.97 -14.55 -5.61
N SER A 89 -5.20 -15.09 -4.64
CA SER A 89 -4.89 -16.52 -4.62
C SER A 89 -6.14 -17.38 -4.46
N VAL A 90 -7.07 -17.00 -3.57
CA VAL A 90 -8.33 -17.71 -3.31
C VAL A 90 -9.26 -17.64 -4.53
N ILE A 91 -9.44 -16.47 -5.14
CA ILE A 91 -10.27 -16.30 -6.34
C ILE A 91 -9.79 -17.21 -7.48
N ARG A 92 -8.47 -17.38 -7.63
CA ARG A 92 -7.87 -18.26 -8.63
C ARG A 92 -8.07 -19.75 -8.37
N THR A 93 -8.54 -20.15 -7.19
CA THR A 93 -8.75 -21.59 -6.88
C THR A 93 -10.02 -22.15 -7.50
N HIS A 94 -11.08 -21.35 -7.66
CA HIS A 94 -12.33 -21.83 -8.22
C HIS A 94 -13.17 -20.70 -8.80
N GLN A 95 -13.67 -20.91 -10.02
CA GLN A 95 -14.47 -19.93 -10.79
C GLN A 95 -15.80 -19.50 -10.14
N SER A 96 -16.25 -20.14 -9.06
CA SER A 96 -17.45 -19.72 -8.34
C SER A 96 -17.16 -18.70 -7.24
N ILE A 97 -15.89 -18.42 -6.94
CA ILE A 97 -15.48 -17.45 -5.93
C ILE A 97 -15.22 -16.14 -6.67
N MET A 98 -16.12 -15.17 -6.50
CA MET A 98 -15.99 -13.85 -7.13
C MET A 98 -15.23 -12.87 -6.22
N GLU A 99 -14.63 -11.84 -6.84
CA GLU A 99 -13.76 -10.84 -6.21
C GLU A 99 -14.38 -10.14 -4.98
N TRP A 100 -15.70 -9.90 -4.99
CA TRP A 100 -16.36 -9.13 -3.93
C TRP A 100 -16.71 -9.94 -2.67
N TYR A 101 -16.57 -11.27 -2.69
CA TYR A 101 -16.94 -12.13 -1.56
C TYR A 101 -15.79 -12.37 -0.58
N VAL A 102 -14.56 -12.04 -0.96
CA VAL A 102 -13.38 -12.32 -0.15
C VAL A 102 -12.94 -11.02 0.50
N THR A 103 -13.39 -10.78 1.73
CA THR A 103 -12.85 -9.71 2.58
C THR A 103 -12.27 -10.36 3.83
N ILE A 104 -10.95 -10.27 4.01
CA ILE A 104 -10.29 -10.89 5.15
C ILE A 104 -10.60 -10.11 6.44
N HIS A 105 -11.42 -10.70 7.30
CA HIS A 105 -11.65 -10.19 8.65
C HIS A 105 -10.66 -10.80 9.64
N LEU A 106 -9.70 -10.00 10.09
CA LEU A 106 -8.78 -10.37 11.16
C LEU A 106 -9.46 -10.16 12.52
N LYS A 107 -9.92 -11.24 13.17
CA LYS A 107 -10.26 -11.17 14.60
C LYS A 107 -8.97 -11.03 15.40
N GLN A 108 -8.71 -9.84 15.94
CA GLN A 108 -7.49 -9.51 16.67
C GLN A 108 -7.25 -10.30 17.98
N HIS A 109 -8.11 -11.22 18.39
CA HIS A 109 -7.86 -12.04 19.57
C HIS A 109 -8.17 -13.53 19.31
N LYS A 110 -7.09 -14.29 19.19
CA LYS A 110 -6.97 -15.76 19.19
C LYS A 110 -7.67 -16.49 18.04
N SER A 111 -6.83 -17.18 17.27
CA SER A 111 -7.16 -18.10 16.17
C SER A 111 -7.60 -17.41 14.88
N CYS A 112 -6.70 -17.43 13.90
CA CYS A 112 -6.96 -17.05 12.52
C CYS A 112 -8.04 -17.98 11.94
N SER A 113 -9.28 -17.54 11.96
CA SER A 113 -10.40 -18.21 11.30
C SER A 113 -10.72 -17.48 10.01
N TYR A 114 -10.42 -18.11 8.89
CA TYR A 114 -10.85 -17.65 7.56
C TYR A 114 -12.37 -17.74 7.50
N PHE A 115 -13.04 -16.60 7.50
CA PHE A 115 -14.47 -16.52 7.27
C PHE A 115 -14.67 -15.95 5.86
N SER A 116 -14.76 -16.82 4.85
CA SER A 116 -15.41 -16.41 3.59
C SER A 116 -16.91 -16.38 3.89
N SER A 117 -17.47 -15.19 4.05
CA SER A 117 -18.91 -15.08 4.21
C SER A 117 -19.58 -15.30 2.87
N LEU A 118 -19.92 -16.56 2.57
CA LEU A 118 -20.92 -16.90 1.55
C LEU A 118 -22.28 -16.43 2.09
N TYR A 119 -22.59 -15.16 1.90
CA TYR A 119 -23.97 -14.71 2.00
C TYR A 119 -24.71 -15.32 0.81
N LYS A 120 -25.60 -16.27 1.13
CA LYS A 120 -26.62 -16.82 0.22
C LYS A 120 -27.54 -15.73 -0.30
#